data_AF-A0A9E1ZSF4-F1
#
_entry.id   AF-A0A9E1ZSF4-F1
#
_cell.length_a   1.000
_cell.length_b   1.000
_cell.length_c   1.000
_cell.angle_alpha   90.00
_cell.angle_beta   90.00
_cell.angle_gamma   90.00
#
_symmetry.space_group_name_H-M   'P 1'
#
loop_
_entity.id
_entity.type
_entity.pdbx_description
1 polymer ?
#
loop_
_entity_poly.entity_id
_entity_poly.type
_entity_poly.pdbx_seq_one_letter_code
_entity_poly.pdbx_strand_id
1 'polypeptide(L)'
;MTDGGNRWQFWIDRGGTFTDVVARAPDGQLHAHKLLSENPERYDDAAVQGIRDLLGVDQSTPIPAERVEVVKMGTTVATNALLERKGEPTVLVISKGFKDALRIGYQNRPDIFAREIVLPELLYRDVIEVDERVTAAGDVLAPPHSTQIRSDLKDAFDKGFRSAAIVFMHGYRYPDHE
;
A
#
# COMPACT_ATOMS: atom_id res chain seq x y z
N MET A 1 -35.82 17.12 8.20
CA MET A 1 -34.50 17.62 7.76
C MET A 1 -33.85 16.53 6.91
N THR A 2 -33.93 16.66 5.59
CA THR A 2 -33.33 15.75 4.61
C THR A 2 -32.32 16.55 3.80
N ASP A 3 -31.10 16.64 4.30
CA ASP A 3 -30.00 17.42 3.73
C ASP A 3 -29.16 16.53 2.79
N GLY A 4 -29.72 16.12 1.65
CA GLY A 4 -29.20 14.95 0.92
C GLY A 4 -29.22 14.99 -0.62
N GLY A 5 -29.16 16.15 -1.27
CA GLY A 5 -29.28 16.15 -2.74
C GLY A 5 -28.82 17.39 -3.47
N ASN A 6 -27.67 18.00 -3.11
CA ASN A 6 -27.19 19.16 -3.87
C ASN A 6 -25.68 19.17 -4.20
N ARG A 7 -25.01 18.01 -4.08
CA ARG A 7 -23.57 17.88 -4.32
C ARG A 7 -23.27 16.65 -5.17
N TRP A 8 -22.12 16.66 -5.83
CA TRP A 8 -21.67 15.57 -6.67
C TRP A 8 -21.17 14.38 -5.86
N GLN A 9 -21.43 13.18 -6.34
CA GLN A 9 -20.87 11.93 -5.81
C GLN A 9 -20.09 11.23 -6.92
N PHE A 10 -18.91 10.70 -6.61
CA PHE A 10 -18.04 10.04 -7.58
C PHE A 10 -17.67 8.62 -7.13
N TRP A 11 -17.72 7.68 -8.06
CA TRP A 11 -17.20 6.32 -7.95
C TRP A 11 -16.21 6.09 -9.08
N ILE A 12 -14.97 5.85 -8.72
CA ILE A 12 -13.84 5.80 -9.66
C ILE A 12 -13.20 4.43 -9.57
N ASP A 13 -12.98 3.79 -10.71
CA ASP A 13 -12.18 2.58 -10.84
C ASP A 13 -10.96 2.87 -11.72
N ARG A 14 -9.78 2.93 -11.09
CA ARG A 14 -8.51 3.11 -11.80
C ARG A 14 -7.93 1.75 -12.18
N GLY A 15 -8.13 1.39 -13.44
CA GLY A 15 -7.50 0.24 -14.08
C GLY A 15 -6.08 0.55 -14.60
N GLY A 16 -5.44 -0.46 -15.21
CA GLY A 16 -4.14 -0.29 -15.85
C GLY A 16 -4.19 0.60 -17.11
N THR A 17 -5.15 0.37 -18.01
CA THR A 17 -5.27 1.12 -19.27
C THR A 17 -6.22 2.32 -19.16
N PHE A 18 -7.37 2.12 -18.51
CA PHE A 18 -8.41 3.13 -18.40
C PHE A 18 -8.84 3.36 -16.96
N THR A 19 -9.25 4.59 -16.68
CA THR A 19 -9.93 4.98 -15.45
C THR A 19 -11.38 5.27 -15.78
N ASP A 20 -12.27 4.50 -15.15
CA ASP A 20 -13.72 4.62 -15.30
C ASP A 20 -14.27 5.46 -14.15
N VAL A 21 -15.02 6.51 -14.49
CA VAL A 21 -15.66 7.41 -13.53
C VAL A 21 -17.16 7.32 -13.72
N VAL A 22 -17.86 6.90 -12.66
CA VAL A 22 -19.31 7.04 -12.55
C VAL A 22 -19.57 8.16 -11.56
N ALA A 23 -20.38 9.14 -11.94
CA ALA A 23 -20.72 10.28 -11.10
C ALA A 23 -22.22 10.48 -11.01
N ARG A 24 -22.70 10.93 -9.87
CA ARG A 24 -24.06 11.41 -9.68
C ARG A 24 -24.04 12.92 -9.48
N ALA A 25 -24.70 13.63 -10.38
CA ALA A 25 -24.89 15.08 -10.30
C ALA A 25 -25.87 15.46 -9.17
N PRO A 26 -25.86 16.72 -8.71
CA PRO A 26 -26.81 17.24 -7.73
C PRO A 26 -28.28 17.01 -8.08
N ASP A 27 -28.63 17.07 -9.37
CA ASP A 27 -29.98 16.82 -9.87
C ASP A 27 -30.35 15.32 -9.91
N GLY A 28 -29.41 14.45 -9.52
CA GLY A 28 -29.57 13.01 -9.47
C GLY A 28 -29.17 12.28 -10.76
N GLN A 29 -28.79 12.99 -11.83
CA GLN A 29 -28.36 12.35 -13.08
C GLN A 29 -27.05 11.58 -12.91
N LEU A 30 -26.94 10.44 -13.60
CA LEU A 30 -25.73 9.66 -13.64
C LEU A 30 -24.93 9.96 -14.90
N HIS A 31 -23.64 10.20 -14.72
CA HIS A 31 -22.67 10.43 -15.77
C HIS A 31 -21.63 9.32 -15.74
N ALA A 32 -21.33 8.75 -16.90
CA ALA A 32 -20.19 7.87 -17.09
C ALA A 32 -19.14 8.62 -17.89
N HIS A 33 -17.89 8.55 -17.45
CA HIS A 33 -16.76 9.17 -18.10
C HIS A 33 -15.57 8.22 -18.06
N LYS A 34 -14.77 8.19 -19.13
CA LYS A 34 -13.67 7.24 -19.29
C LYS A 34 -12.43 7.95 -19.80
N LEU A 35 -11.33 7.80 -19.07
CA LEU A 35 -10.05 8.41 -19.40
C LEU A 35 -8.98 7.33 -19.54
N LEU A 36 -7.89 7.63 -20.25
CA LEU A 36 -6.67 6.82 -20.17
C LEU A 36 -6.11 6.94 -18.75
N SER A 37 -5.71 5.83 -18.14
CA SER A 37 -5.16 5.85 -16.78
C SER A 37 -3.85 6.61 -16.67
N GLU A 38 -3.10 6.70 -17.77
CA GLU A 38 -1.86 7.48 -17.88
C GLU A 38 -1.89 8.29 -19.19
N ASN A 39 -1.80 9.62 -19.07
CA ASN A 39 -1.64 10.55 -20.18
C ASN A 39 -0.96 11.85 -19.72
N PRO A 40 0.34 11.80 -19.40
CA PRO A 40 1.06 12.90 -18.77
C PRO A 40 1.13 14.18 -19.62
N GLU A 41 0.90 14.09 -20.94
CA GLU A 41 0.83 15.25 -21.81
C GLU A 41 -0.45 16.08 -21.60
N ARG A 42 -1.48 15.50 -20.99
CA ARG A 42 -2.79 16.14 -20.81
C ARG A 42 -3.19 16.32 -19.36
N TYR A 43 -2.80 15.42 -18.46
CA TYR A 43 -3.15 15.47 -17.05
C TYR A 43 -2.23 14.58 -16.22
N ASP A 44 -2.01 14.98 -14.96
CA ASP A 44 -1.18 14.23 -14.01
C ASP A 44 -1.89 13.00 -13.45
N ASP A 45 -3.21 13.08 -13.23
CA ASP A 45 -4.01 11.99 -12.68
C ASP A 45 -5.40 11.92 -13.32
N ALA A 46 -5.74 10.74 -13.84
CA ALA A 46 -6.99 10.51 -14.58
C ALA A 46 -8.24 10.64 -13.71
N ALA A 47 -8.17 10.29 -12.42
CA ALA A 47 -9.31 10.40 -11.50
C ALA A 47 -9.61 11.86 -11.18
N VAL A 48 -8.57 12.64 -10.89
CA VAL A 48 -8.68 14.09 -10.69
C VAL A 48 -9.22 14.77 -11.96
N GLN A 49 -8.68 14.40 -13.13
CA GLN A 49 -9.16 14.97 -14.40
C GLN A 49 -10.62 14.61 -14.67
N GLY A 50 -11.06 13.38 -14.41
CA GLY A 50 -12.46 12.99 -14.60
C GLY A 50 -13.43 13.77 -13.71
N ILE A 51 -13.03 14.09 -12.47
CA ILE A 51 -13.80 14.97 -11.58
C ILE A 51 -13.86 16.39 -12.15
N ARG A 52 -12.74 16.91 -12.66
CA ARG A 52 -12.67 18.26 -13.27
C ARG A 52 -13.59 18.39 -14.47
N ASP A 53 -13.54 17.44 -15.39
CA ASP A 53 -14.35 17.43 -16.61
C ASP A 53 -15.85 17.48 -16.27
N LEU A 54 -16.28 16.67 -15.30
CA LEU A 54 -17.68 16.60 -14.88
C LEU A 54 -18.15 17.81 -14.06
N LEU A 55 -17.25 18.43 -13.29
CA LEU A 55 -17.55 19.67 -12.58
C LEU A 55 -17.46 20.93 -13.46
N GLY A 56 -16.88 20.82 -14.67
CA GLY A 56 -16.58 21.94 -15.56
C GLY A 56 -15.52 22.87 -14.99
N VAL A 57 -14.49 22.32 -14.34
CA VAL A 57 -13.42 23.09 -13.68
C VAL A 57 -12.13 22.98 -14.49
N ASP A 58 -11.53 24.12 -14.81
CA ASP A 58 -10.24 24.17 -15.53
C ASP A 58 -9.11 23.50 -14.74
N GLN A 59 -8.07 23.03 -15.46
CA GLN A 59 -6.93 22.32 -14.85
C GLN A 59 -6.16 23.14 -13.81
N SER A 60 -6.04 24.45 -14.02
CA SER A 60 -5.31 25.36 -13.13
C SER A 60 -6.09 25.76 -11.87
N THR A 61 -7.38 25.48 -11.81
CA THR A 61 -8.26 25.94 -10.73
C THR A 61 -8.35 24.85 -9.65
N PRO A 62 -8.32 25.18 -8.35
CA PRO A 62 -8.59 24.17 -7.31
C PRO A 62 -9.99 23.56 -7.47
N ILE A 63 -10.12 22.25 -7.20
CA ILE A 63 -11.44 21.59 -7.22
C ILE A 63 -12.25 22.12 -6.02
N PRO A 64 -13.48 22.65 -6.24
CA PRO A 64 -14.34 23.15 -5.17
C PRO A 64 -14.91 21.99 -4.35
N ALA A 65 -14.24 21.67 -3.23
CA ALA A 65 -14.59 20.54 -2.38
C ALA A 65 -16.02 20.61 -1.82
N GLU A 66 -16.56 21.81 -1.63
CA GLU A 66 -17.93 22.07 -1.20
C GLU A 66 -18.98 21.58 -2.22
N ARG A 67 -18.61 21.40 -3.50
CA ARG A 67 -19.49 20.83 -4.53
C ARG A 67 -19.46 19.31 -4.56
N VAL A 68 -18.58 18.66 -3.79
CA VAL A 68 -18.39 17.22 -3.76
C VAL A 68 -18.82 16.67 -2.40
N GLU A 69 -19.72 15.69 -2.41
CA GLU A 69 -20.16 15.00 -1.20
C GLU A 69 -19.24 13.83 -0.87
N VAL A 70 -18.91 13.02 -1.88
CA VAL A 70 -18.10 11.81 -1.69
C VAL A 70 -17.33 11.46 -2.96
N VAL A 71 -16.13 10.95 -2.75
CA VAL A 71 -15.35 10.26 -3.77
C VAL A 71 -15.01 8.87 -3.23
N LYS A 72 -15.42 7.83 -3.95
CA LYS A 72 -15.04 6.45 -3.69
C LYS A 72 -14.13 5.98 -4.81
N MET A 73 -12.97 5.47 -4.45
CA MET A 73 -11.98 5.03 -5.44
C MET A 73 -11.58 3.58 -5.19
N GLY A 74 -11.82 2.75 -6.20
CA GLY A 74 -11.17 1.45 -6.36
C GLY A 74 -9.97 1.61 -7.30
N THR A 75 -8.91 0.87 -7.04
CA THR A 75 -7.74 0.85 -7.92
C THR A 75 -7.13 -0.53 -7.94
N THR A 76 -6.64 -0.92 -9.11
CA THR A 76 -5.90 -2.19 -9.31
C THR A 76 -4.38 -2.00 -9.25
N VAL A 77 -3.91 -0.76 -9.07
CA VAL A 77 -2.48 -0.42 -9.12
C VAL A 77 -1.66 -1.21 -8.10
N ALA A 78 -2.12 -1.30 -6.84
CA ALA A 78 -1.38 -2.01 -5.79
C ALA A 78 -1.29 -3.52 -6.06
N THR A 79 -2.40 -4.13 -6.49
CA THR A 79 -2.43 -5.57 -6.80
C THR A 79 -1.57 -5.89 -8.01
N ASN A 80 -1.62 -5.07 -9.06
CA ASN A 80 -0.75 -5.26 -10.23
C ASN A 80 0.72 -5.04 -9.89
N ALA A 81 1.06 -4.04 -9.07
CA ALA A 81 2.42 -3.84 -8.59
C ALA A 81 2.95 -5.07 -7.83
N LEU A 82 2.11 -5.72 -7.01
CA LEU A 82 2.45 -6.96 -6.32
C LEU A 82 2.66 -8.13 -7.29
N LEU A 83 1.73 -8.33 -8.24
CA LEU A 83 1.80 -9.41 -9.22
C LEU A 83 2.99 -9.27 -10.18
N GLU A 84 3.27 -8.04 -10.62
CA GLU A 84 4.37 -7.71 -11.53
C GLU A 84 5.70 -7.49 -10.81
N ARG A 85 5.74 -7.62 -9.47
CA ARG A 85 6.92 -7.37 -8.63
C ARG A 85 7.52 -5.96 -8.83
N LYS A 86 6.68 -4.97 -9.15
CA LYS A 86 7.03 -3.56 -9.32
C LYS A 86 6.83 -2.77 -8.03
N GLY A 87 7.52 -3.21 -6.97
CA GLY A 87 7.56 -2.51 -5.69
C GLY A 87 8.96 -1.98 -5.36
N GLU A 88 9.03 -1.08 -4.39
CA GLU A 88 10.31 -0.59 -3.86
C GLU A 88 11.08 -1.75 -3.19
N PRO A 89 12.37 -1.96 -3.52
CA PRO A 89 13.22 -2.88 -2.78
C PRO A 89 13.13 -2.63 -1.27
N THR A 90 12.66 -3.65 -0.55
CA THR A 90 12.34 -3.55 0.87
C THR A 90 13.26 -4.46 1.69
N VAL A 91 13.82 -3.92 2.77
CA VAL A 91 14.53 -4.70 3.80
C VAL A 91 13.54 -5.15 4.89
N LEU A 92 13.66 -6.39 5.35
CA LEU A 92 12.89 -6.89 6.49
C LEU A 92 13.71 -6.69 7.78
N VAL A 93 13.16 -5.94 8.73
CA VAL A 93 13.72 -5.76 10.08
C VAL A 93 12.93 -6.67 11.02
N ILE A 94 13.61 -7.62 11.65
CA ILE A 94 12.95 -8.70 12.39
C ILE A 94 13.75 -9.09 13.63
N SER A 95 13.08 -9.66 14.63
CA SER A 95 13.74 -10.17 15.83
C SER A 95 14.82 -11.20 15.50
N LYS A 96 15.96 -11.10 16.15
CA LYS A 96 17.10 -12.03 15.96
C LYS A 96 16.71 -13.49 16.14
N GLY A 97 17.20 -14.36 15.26
CA GLY A 97 16.80 -15.76 15.17
C GLY A 97 15.54 -16.01 14.36
N PHE A 98 14.89 -14.98 13.81
CA PHE A 98 13.66 -15.09 12.99
C PHE A 98 13.83 -14.66 11.54
N LYS A 99 15.06 -14.42 11.05
CA LYS A 99 15.31 -14.01 9.65
C LYS A 99 14.59 -14.85 8.58
N ASP A 100 14.44 -16.15 8.83
CA ASP A 100 13.87 -17.10 7.88
C ASP A 100 12.37 -17.34 8.11
N ALA A 101 11.73 -16.66 9.06
CA ALA A 101 10.34 -16.91 9.45
C ALA A 101 9.36 -16.81 8.27
N LEU A 102 9.49 -15.78 7.43
CA LEU A 102 8.63 -15.60 6.25
C LEU A 102 8.99 -16.55 5.11
N ARG A 103 10.23 -17.01 5.03
CA ARG A 103 10.67 -18.03 4.06
C ARG A 103 10.15 -19.42 4.42
N ILE A 104 10.16 -19.76 5.70
CA ILE A 104 9.61 -21.01 6.23
C ILE A 104 8.08 -20.99 6.15
N GLY A 105 7.48 -19.84 6.46
CA GLY A 105 6.04 -19.65 6.52
C GLY A 105 5.38 -20.66 7.46
N TYR A 106 4.22 -21.18 7.06
CA TYR A 106 3.47 -22.18 7.83
C TYR A 106 3.85 -23.62 7.49
N GLN A 107 4.82 -23.85 6.60
CA GLN A 107 5.19 -25.17 6.07
C GLN A 107 4.00 -25.95 5.47
N ASN A 108 2.94 -25.26 5.04
CA ASN A 108 1.81 -25.87 4.36
C ASN A 108 2.30 -26.49 3.04
N ARG A 109 2.03 -27.77 2.81
CA ARG A 109 2.31 -28.46 1.53
C ARG A 109 1.02 -28.59 0.73
N PRO A 110 0.73 -27.68 -0.22
CA PRO A 110 -0.49 -27.75 -1.02
C PRO A 110 -0.53 -29.02 -1.88
N ASP A 111 0.63 -29.50 -2.34
CA ASP A 111 0.81 -30.84 -2.91
C ASP A 111 1.68 -31.67 -1.97
N ILE A 112 1.04 -32.55 -1.20
CA ILE A 112 1.70 -33.37 -0.17
C ILE A 112 2.63 -34.46 -0.75
N PHE A 113 2.52 -34.78 -2.04
CA PHE A 113 3.33 -35.82 -2.69
C PHE A 113 4.37 -35.27 -3.67
N ALA A 114 4.35 -33.97 -3.95
CA ALA A 114 5.39 -33.30 -4.72
C ALA A 114 6.78 -33.56 -4.10
N ARG A 115 7.68 -34.13 -4.91
CA ARG A 115 9.09 -34.37 -4.52
C ARG A 115 9.92 -33.09 -4.57
N GLU A 116 9.54 -32.16 -5.45
CA GLU A 116 10.13 -30.84 -5.60
C GLU A 116 9.16 -29.80 -5.02
N ILE A 117 9.58 -29.13 -3.95
CA ILE A 117 8.79 -28.08 -3.30
C ILE A 117 9.22 -26.74 -3.88
N VAL A 118 8.31 -26.10 -4.62
CA VAL A 118 8.52 -24.74 -5.13
C VAL A 118 8.03 -23.75 -4.08
N LEU A 119 8.95 -23.00 -3.48
CA LEU A 119 8.61 -21.93 -2.55
C LEU A 119 8.22 -20.66 -3.30
N PRO A 120 7.25 -19.88 -2.79
CA PRO A 120 6.98 -18.54 -3.32
C PRO A 120 8.22 -17.65 -3.22
N GLU A 121 8.40 -16.77 -4.19
CA GLU A 121 9.45 -15.77 -4.14
C GLU A 121 9.16 -14.73 -3.04
N LEU A 122 10.18 -14.44 -2.24
CA LEU A 122 10.10 -13.49 -1.12
C LEU A 122 9.88 -12.06 -1.63
N LEU A 123 9.17 -11.24 -0.84
CA LEU A 123 8.91 -9.84 -1.19
C LEU A 123 10.05 -8.90 -0.74
N TYR A 124 10.73 -9.24 0.35
CA TYR A 124 11.90 -8.51 0.83
C TYR A 124 13.17 -8.99 0.10
N ARG A 125 14.21 -8.14 0.06
CA ARG A 125 15.48 -8.47 -0.60
C ARG A 125 16.65 -8.66 0.35
N ASP A 126 16.60 -8.10 1.55
CA ASP A 126 17.61 -8.28 2.59
C ASP A 126 16.92 -8.32 3.96
N VAL A 127 17.63 -8.79 4.99
CA VAL A 127 17.13 -8.93 6.36
C VAL A 127 18.08 -8.29 7.35
N ILE A 128 17.54 -7.51 8.28
CA ILE A 128 18.23 -7.00 9.46
C ILE A 128 17.65 -7.71 10.68
N GLU A 129 18.49 -8.45 11.40
CA GLU A 129 18.12 -9.07 12.66
C GLU A 129 18.44 -8.12 13.82
N VAL A 130 17.41 -7.67 14.52
CA VAL A 130 17.57 -6.81 15.69
C VAL A 130 17.63 -7.69 16.95
N ASP A 131 18.53 -7.35 17.88
CA ASP A 131 18.66 -8.08 19.15
C ASP A 131 17.70 -7.51 20.20
N GLU A 132 16.41 -7.68 19.93
CA GLU A 132 15.31 -7.34 20.83
C GLU A 132 14.41 -8.56 21.11
N ARG A 133 13.71 -8.52 22.24
CA ARG A 133 12.79 -9.59 22.64
C ARG A 133 11.77 -9.11 23.67
N VAL A 134 10.51 -9.41 23.37
CA VAL A 134 9.39 -9.33 24.32
C VAL A 134 8.79 -10.74 24.46
N THR A 135 8.33 -11.11 25.66
CA THR A 135 7.62 -12.38 25.87
C THR A 135 6.16 -12.30 25.45
N ALA A 136 5.47 -13.44 25.35
CA ALA A 136 4.03 -13.48 25.12
C ALA A 136 3.20 -12.81 26.24
N ALA A 137 3.80 -12.62 27.43
CA ALA A 137 3.20 -11.92 28.57
C ALA A 137 3.50 -10.41 28.59
N GLY A 138 4.44 -9.94 27.76
CA GLY A 138 4.81 -8.52 27.65
C GLY A 138 6.08 -8.15 28.40
N ASP A 139 6.79 -9.12 28.98
CA ASP A 139 8.05 -8.85 29.65
C ASP A 139 9.15 -8.60 28.61
N VAL A 140 9.90 -7.51 28.78
CA VAL A 140 11.06 -7.21 27.93
C VAL A 140 12.23 -8.08 28.38
N LEU A 141 12.65 -9.03 27.54
CA LEU A 141 13.85 -9.83 27.78
C LEU A 141 15.10 -9.15 27.22
N ALA A 142 14.97 -8.44 26.10
CA ALA A 142 16.04 -7.66 25.49
C ALA A 142 15.46 -6.39 24.87
N PRO A 143 15.85 -5.19 25.34
CA PRO A 143 15.41 -3.93 24.72
C PRO A 143 16.16 -3.68 23.40
N PRO A 144 15.54 -2.98 22.43
CA PRO A 144 16.17 -2.67 21.15
C PRO A 144 17.38 -1.75 21.34
N HIS A 145 18.50 -2.09 20.72
CA HIS A 145 19.73 -1.30 20.81
C HIS A 145 19.80 -0.24 19.69
N SER A 146 19.27 0.95 19.96
CA SER A 146 19.05 2.00 18.93
C SER A 146 20.28 2.38 18.11
N THR A 147 21.48 2.39 18.71
CA THR A 147 22.72 2.73 17.99
C THR A 147 23.08 1.67 16.95
N GLN A 148 22.86 0.39 17.27
CA GLN A 148 23.15 -0.71 16.36
C GLN A 148 22.12 -0.72 15.22
N ILE A 149 20.83 -0.64 15.57
CA ILE A 149 19.72 -0.56 14.60
C ILE A 149 19.94 0.59 13.61
N ARG A 150 20.34 1.77 14.11
CA ARG A 150 20.66 2.92 13.26
C ARG A 150 21.81 2.63 12.29
N SER A 151 22.86 1.93 12.75
CA SER A 151 23.97 1.52 11.88
C SER A 151 23.49 0.56 10.80
N ASP A 152 22.74 -0.47 11.18
CA ASP A 152 22.27 -1.50 10.23
C ASP A 152 21.31 -0.93 9.18
N LEU A 153 20.40 -0.04 9.60
CA LEU A 153 19.51 0.69 8.70
C LEU A 153 20.26 1.64 7.78
N LYS A 154 21.33 2.29 8.28
CA LYS A 154 22.21 3.12 7.46
C LYS A 154 22.92 2.29 6.40
N ASP A 155 23.43 1.11 6.75
CA ASP A 155 24.08 0.22 5.79
C ASP A 155 23.10 -0.26 4.71
N ALA A 156 21.84 -0.57 5.07
CA ALA A 156 20.80 -0.88 4.10
C ALA A 156 20.47 0.33 3.20
N PHE A 157 20.38 1.53 3.78
CA PHE A 157 20.18 2.75 3.01
C PHE A 157 21.32 3.00 2.00
N ASP A 158 22.56 2.80 2.43
CA ASP A 158 23.76 2.96 1.59
C ASP A 158 23.85 1.88 0.49
N LYS A 159 23.28 0.69 0.73
CA LYS A 159 23.04 -0.36 -0.31
C LYS A 159 21.93 -0.01 -1.30
N GLY A 160 21.19 1.08 -1.08
CA GLY A 160 20.14 1.57 -1.98
C GLY A 160 18.71 1.27 -1.54
N PHE A 161 18.47 0.63 -0.39
CA PHE A 161 17.11 0.42 0.12
C PHE A 161 16.45 1.76 0.50
N ARG A 162 15.17 1.93 0.14
CA ARG A 162 14.35 3.10 0.56
C ARG A 162 13.07 2.71 1.29
N SER A 163 12.83 1.40 1.45
CA SER A 163 11.69 0.85 2.17
C SER A 163 12.16 -0.17 3.20
N ALA A 164 11.53 -0.18 4.38
CA ALA A 164 11.75 -1.16 5.43
C ALA A 164 10.40 -1.65 5.97
N ALA A 165 10.31 -2.95 6.21
CA ALA A 165 9.19 -3.57 6.92
C ALA A 165 9.69 -4.09 8.26
N ILE A 166 9.07 -3.66 9.37
CA ILE A 166 9.45 -4.06 10.73
C ILE A 166 8.44 -5.10 11.22
N VAL A 167 8.95 -6.23 11.72
CA VAL A 167 8.12 -7.32 12.26
C VAL A 167 8.82 -7.92 13.47
N PHE A 168 8.46 -7.47 14.67
CA PHE A 168 9.00 -8.00 15.90
C PHE A 168 8.09 -9.05 16.52
N MET A 169 8.70 -10.02 17.21
CA MET A 169 7.98 -11.06 17.93
C MET A 169 7.01 -10.42 18.94
N HIS A 170 5.73 -10.82 18.84
CA HIS A 170 4.64 -10.26 19.65
C HIS A 170 4.36 -8.76 19.44
N GLY A 171 4.89 -8.12 18.40
CA GLY A 171 4.64 -6.70 18.05
C GLY A 171 3.15 -6.38 17.86
N TYR A 172 2.35 -7.35 17.41
CA TYR A 172 0.89 -7.24 17.34
C TYR A 172 0.20 -6.96 18.69
N ARG A 173 0.88 -7.23 19.81
CA ARG A 173 0.38 -7.03 21.18
C ARG A 173 1.20 -6.01 21.95
N TYR A 174 2.51 -5.96 21.73
CA TYR A 174 3.46 -5.10 22.43
C TYR A 174 4.29 -4.31 21.40
N PRO A 175 3.73 -3.19 20.87
CA PRO A 175 4.31 -2.48 19.73
C PRO A 175 5.48 -1.57 20.10
N ASP A 176 5.77 -1.35 21.39
CA ASP A 176 6.71 -0.31 21.85
C ASP A 176 8.14 -0.42 21.30
N HIS A 177 8.56 -1.60 20.83
CA HIS A 177 9.86 -1.79 20.21
C HIS A 177 9.88 -1.42 18.71
N GLU A 178 8.76 -1.53 18.00
CA GLU A 178 8.63 -1.22 16.55
C GLU A 178 8.56 0.30 16.31
#